data_AF-A0AA41BKL8-F1
#
_entry.id   AF-A0AA41BKL8-F1
#
_cell.length_a   1.000
_cell.length_b   1.000
_cell.length_c   1.000
_cell.angle_alpha   90.00
_cell.angle_beta   90.00
_cell.angle_gamma   90.00
#
_symmetry.space_group_name_H-M   'P 1'
#
loop_
_entity.id
_entity.type
_entity.pdbx_description
1 polymer ?
#
loop_
_entity_poly.entity_id
_entity_poly.type
_entity_poly.pdbx_seq_one_letter_code
_entity_poly.pdbx_strand_id
1 'polypeptide(L)'
;AQGGNVMGTARYEHDDENPIKQVSQAPLATFSLDVDTGSYANVRRFLNQGQLPPPEAVRVEEMLNYFPAPQPVADKQDNTKPIAACIPMPFAVKYELAPSPWNAQRTLLKVDVQARDMQTRDLPPANLVFLIDTSGSMQPAERLPLIRSALKLLVNDLRAQDNITIVTYAGGTHVALASTAGNNTTA
;
A
#
# COMPACT_ATOMS: atom_id res chain seq x y z
N ALA A 1 11.65 -27.88 15.93
CA ALA A 1 12.46 -26.95 16.74
C ALA A 1 11.69 -25.64 16.82
N GLN A 2 11.35 -25.20 18.03
CA GLN A 2 10.50 -24.03 18.25
C GLN A 2 11.25 -22.77 17.78
N GLY A 3 10.69 -22.12 16.76
CA GLY A 3 11.24 -20.93 16.12
C GLY A 3 11.14 -19.72 17.04
N GLY A 4 12.21 -18.92 17.01
CA GLY A 4 12.47 -17.84 17.96
C GLY A 4 11.39 -16.78 18.03
N ASN A 5 11.32 -16.18 19.20
CA ASN A 5 10.42 -15.09 19.58
C ASN A 5 10.59 -13.90 18.62
N VAL A 6 9.73 -13.80 17.60
CA VAL A 6 9.68 -12.64 16.71
C VAL A 6 9.07 -11.49 17.51
N MET A 7 9.89 -10.53 17.93
CA MET A 7 9.41 -9.26 18.51
C MET A 7 8.69 -8.45 17.42
N GLY A 8 7.38 -8.70 17.31
CA GLY A 8 6.43 -7.96 16.51
C GLY A 8 5.07 -8.63 16.59
N THR A 9 4.01 -7.90 16.94
CA THR A 9 2.61 -8.42 16.93
C THR A 9 1.96 -8.35 15.56
N ALA A 10 2.75 -8.14 14.50
CA ALA A 10 2.25 -8.20 13.14
C ALA A 10 1.68 -9.60 12.91
N ARG A 11 0.38 -9.64 12.60
CA ARG A 11 -0.33 -10.86 12.24
C ARG A 11 -0.31 -10.92 10.73
N TYR A 12 0.18 -12.02 10.20
CA TYR A 12 0.18 -12.30 8.78
C TYR A 12 -0.87 -13.37 8.52
N GLU A 13 -1.71 -13.12 7.55
CA GLU A 13 -2.65 -14.12 7.06
C GLU A 13 -1.91 -15.06 6.12
N HIS A 14 -2.30 -16.32 6.12
CA HIS A 14 -1.74 -17.28 5.18
C HIS A 14 -2.51 -17.18 3.87
N ASP A 15 -1.81 -16.83 2.80
CA ASP A 15 -2.36 -16.72 1.46
C ASP A 15 -1.95 -17.94 0.64
N ASP A 16 -2.94 -18.70 0.13
CA ASP A 16 -2.70 -19.86 -0.72
C ASP A 16 -2.22 -19.43 -2.12
N GLU A 17 -1.29 -20.19 -2.70
CA GLU A 17 -0.86 -19.96 -4.08
C GLU A 17 -2.03 -20.13 -5.07
N ASN A 18 -2.09 -19.23 -6.05
CA ASN A 18 -3.09 -19.30 -7.11
C ASN A 18 -2.97 -20.62 -7.89
N PRO A 19 -4.04 -21.45 -7.93
CA PRO A 19 -3.97 -22.74 -8.62
C PRO A 19 -3.90 -22.56 -10.13
N ILE A 20 -3.35 -23.55 -10.82
CA ILE A 20 -3.38 -23.62 -12.27
C ILE A 20 -4.83 -23.85 -12.72
N LYS A 21 -5.36 -22.95 -13.56
CA LYS A 21 -6.72 -23.05 -14.11
C LYS A 21 -6.68 -23.43 -15.59
N GLN A 22 -7.62 -24.27 -16.02
CA GLN A 22 -7.84 -24.54 -17.45
C GLN A 22 -8.70 -23.43 -18.06
N VAL A 23 -8.20 -22.81 -19.13
CA VAL A 23 -8.88 -21.70 -19.82
C VAL A 23 -10.25 -22.12 -20.37
N SER A 24 -10.41 -23.37 -20.81
CA SER A 24 -11.70 -23.91 -21.27
C SER A 24 -12.78 -23.95 -20.19
N GLN A 25 -12.40 -23.98 -18.91
CA GLN A 25 -13.32 -24.00 -17.77
C GLN A 25 -13.45 -22.63 -17.10
N ALA A 26 -12.36 -21.87 -17.00
CA ALA A 26 -12.30 -20.56 -16.39
C ALA A 26 -11.57 -19.58 -17.32
N PRO A 27 -12.24 -19.02 -18.34
CA PRO A 27 -11.62 -18.15 -19.34
C PRO A 27 -11.38 -16.71 -18.85
N LEU A 28 -11.81 -16.38 -17.63
CA LEU A 28 -11.70 -15.05 -17.05
C LEU A 28 -10.73 -15.04 -15.87
N ALA A 29 -9.83 -14.05 -15.86
CA ALA A 29 -9.00 -13.71 -14.72
C ALA A 29 -9.50 -12.39 -14.12
N THR A 30 -9.72 -12.38 -12.81
CA THR A 30 -10.13 -11.19 -12.06
C THR A 30 -9.06 -10.91 -11.02
N PHE A 31 -8.66 -9.64 -10.93
CA PHE A 31 -7.71 -9.14 -9.95
C PHE A 31 -8.20 -7.79 -9.44
N SER A 32 -7.83 -7.46 -8.20
CA SER A 32 -8.09 -6.14 -7.63
C SER A 32 -7.17 -5.11 -8.25
N LEU A 33 -7.62 -3.85 -8.32
CA LEU A 33 -6.78 -2.71 -8.65
C LEU A 33 -6.22 -2.02 -7.39
N ASP A 34 -6.49 -2.58 -6.21
CA ASP A 34 -5.86 -2.11 -4.98
C ASP A 34 -4.36 -2.41 -5.00
N VAL A 35 -3.56 -1.45 -4.58
CA VAL A 35 -2.11 -1.53 -4.63
C VAL A 35 -1.57 -1.37 -3.22
N ASP A 36 -1.28 -2.51 -2.61
CA ASP A 36 -0.57 -2.55 -1.34
C ASP A 36 0.94 -2.63 -1.56
N THR A 37 1.69 -1.95 -0.69
CA THR A 37 3.17 -1.92 -0.72
C THR A 37 3.78 -2.18 0.66
N GLY A 38 2.96 -2.58 1.64
CA GLY A 38 3.35 -2.70 3.05
C GLY A 38 4.29 -3.87 3.30
N SER A 39 4.06 -5.00 2.63
CA SER A 39 4.86 -6.22 2.73
C SER A 39 6.32 -5.96 2.42
N TYR A 40 6.64 -5.27 1.31
CA TYR A 40 8.04 -4.96 0.99
C TYR A 40 8.72 -4.11 2.06
N ALA A 41 8.04 -3.08 2.58
CA ALA A 41 8.60 -2.23 3.63
C ALA A 41 8.92 -3.04 4.90
N ASN A 42 8.06 -4.01 5.24
CA ASN A 42 8.25 -4.88 6.38
C ASN A 42 9.34 -5.95 6.14
N VAL A 43 9.39 -6.55 4.95
CA VAL A 43 10.48 -7.45 4.52
C VAL A 43 11.82 -6.73 4.61
N ARG A 44 11.91 -5.52 4.04
CA ARG A 44 13.12 -4.68 4.13
C ARG A 44 13.51 -4.40 5.58
N ARG A 45 12.55 -4.15 6.48
CA ARG A 45 12.81 -3.97 7.92
C ARG A 45 13.48 -5.19 8.54
N PHE A 46 12.94 -6.40 8.32
CA PHE A 46 13.54 -7.64 8.83
C PHE A 46 14.96 -7.84 8.30
N LEU A 47 15.14 -7.67 6.98
CA LEU A 47 16.45 -7.85 6.34
C LEU A 47 17.49 -6.84 6.85
N ASN A 48 17.10 -5.57 7.05
CA ASN A 48 17.98 -4.55 7.63
C ASN A 48 18.35 -4.82 9.09
N GLN A 49 17.57 -5.65 9.79
CA GLN A 49 17.86 -6.12 11.15
C GLN A 49 18.67 -7.42 11.17
N GLY A 50 19.08 -7.93 9.99
CA GLY A 50 19.79 -9.20 9.87
C GLY A 50 18.91 -10.41 10.14
N GLN A 51 17.59 -10.26 10.05
CA GLN A 51 16.62 -11.33 10.29
C GLN A 51 15.90 -11.69 9.00
N LEU A 52 15.57 -12.98 8.84
CA LEU A 52 14.67 -13.40 7.78
C LEU A 52 13.23 -13.03 8.16
N PRO A 53 12.42 -12.47 7.23
CA PRO A 53 11.01 -12.28 7.47
C PRO A 53 10.31 -13.64 7.60
N PRO A 54 9.22 -13.75 8.37
CA PRO A 54 8.36 -14.92 8.29
C PRO A 54 7.80 -15.05 6.86
N PRO A 55 7.62 -16.27 6.32
CA PRO A 55 7.13 -16.47 4.95
C PRO A 55 5.83 -15.71 4.65
N GLU A 56 4.92 -15.67 5.62
CA GLU A 56 3.61 -15.03 5.52
C GLU A 56 3.70 -13.49 5.46
N ALA A 57 4.84 -12.90 5.83
CA ALA A 57 5.08 -11.47 5.64
C ALA A 57 5.43 -11.11 4.18
N VAL A 58 5.72 -12.10 3.33
CA VAL A 58 6.11 -11.91 1.93
C VAL A 58 4.89 -12.09 1.05
N ARG A 59 4.30 -10.97 0.61
CA ARG A 59 3.19 -10.94 -0.35
C ARG A 59 3.74 -10.60 -1.72
N VAL A 60 3.70 -11.56 -2.64
CA VAL A 60 4.41 -11.48 -3.93
C VAL A 60 3.96 -10.26 -4.74
N GLU A 61 2.66 -9.98 -4.74
CA GLU A 61 2.06 -8.83 -5.40
C GLU A 61 2.57 -7.50 -4.83
N GLU A 62 2.61 -7.36 -3.50
CA GLU A 62 3.09 -6.14 -2.85
C GLU A 62 4.61 -5.96 -3.03
N MET A 63 5.36 -7.05 -3.08
CA MET A 63 6.80 -7.04 -3.37
C MET A 63 7.09 -6.53 -4.78
N LEU A 64 6.24 -6.88 -5.76
CA LEU A 64 6.36 -6.41 -7.12
C LEU A 64 5.86 -4.97 -7.27
N ASN A 65 4.70 -4.66 -6.68
CA ASN A 65 4.03 -3.37 -6.80
C ASN A 65 4.70 -2.24 -6.01
N TYR A 66 5.55 -2.55 -5.02
CA TYR A 66 6.31 -1.53 -4.29
C TYR A 66 7.17 -0.66 -5.22
N PHE A 67 7.64 -1.21 -6.34
CA PHE A 67 8.48 -0.49 -7.27
C PHE A 67 7.63 0.19 -8.35
N PRO A 68 7.72 1.53 -8.47
CA PRO A 68 7.02 2.25 -9.53
C PRO A 68 7.43 1.71 -10.91
N ALA A 69 6.47 1.63 -11.83
CA ALA A 69 6.77 1.31 -13.21
C ALA A 69 7.79 2.31 -13.77
N PRO A 70 8.87 1.85 -14.43
CA PRO A 70 9.94 2.72 -14.91
C PRO A 70 9.49 3.68 -16.02
N GLN A 71 8.34 3.42 -16.63
CA GLN A 71 7.71 4.30 -17.60
C GLN A 71 6.22 4.40 -17.27
N PRO A 72 5.63 5.60 -17.35
CA PRO A 72 4.18 5.72 -17.29
C PRO A 72 3.56 4.88 -18.42
N VAL A 73 2.40 4.30 -18.15
CA VAL A 73 1.54 3.67 -19.15
C VAL A 73 0.95 4.79 -20.01
N ALA A 74 1.81 5.44 -20.80
CA ALA A 74 1.44 6.46 -21.75
C ALA A 74 0.95 5.79 -23.04
N ASP A 75 -0.03 6.43 -23.68
CA ASP A 75 -0.54 5.99 -24.98
C ASP A 75 0.60 5.92 -26.00
N LYS A 76 0.61 4.86 -26.83
CA LYS A 76 1.59 4.70 -27.91
C LYS A 76 1.35 5.69 -29.08
N GLN A 77 0.36 6.55 -28.98
CA GLN A 77 0.12 7.65 -29.92
C GLN A 77 0.00 8.97 -29.17
N ASP A 78 1.07 9.75 -29.21
CA ASP A 78 1.13 11.16 -28.79
C ASP A 78 1.35 11.42 -27.29
N ASN A 79 2.62 11.58 -26.93
CA ASN A 79 3.13 11.97 -25.62
C ASN A 79 2.66 13.38 -25.16
N THR A 80 1.84 14.06 -25.97
CA THR A 80 1.29 15.39 -25.66
C THR A 80 -0.23 15.40 -25.51
N LYS A 81 -0.90 14.26 -25.67
CA LYS A 81 -2.34 14.15 -25.44
C LYS A 81 -2.61 13.15 -24.32
N PRO A 82 -3.18 13.58 -23.17
CA PRO A 82 -3.80 12.61 -22.28
C PRO A 82 -4.82 11.84 -23.11
N ILE A 83 -4.85 10.51 -22.97
CA ILE A 83 -5.92 9.67 -23.51
C ILE A 83 -7.20 10.42 -23.19
N ALA A 84 -7.85 10.95 -24.22
CA ALA A 84 -9.12 11.61 -24.05
C ALA A 84 -9.99 10.52 -23.44
N ALA A 85 -10.28 10.67 -22.14
CA ALA A 85 -11.29 9.91 -21.47
C ALA A 85 -12.59 10.26 -22.19
N CYS A 86 -12.87 9.56 -23.29
CA CYS A 86 -14.23 9.24 -23.65
C CYS A 86 -14.72 8.42 -22.47
N ILE A 87 -15.30 9.08 -21.47
CA ILE A 87 -15.55 8.52 -20.15
C ILE A 87 -16.45 7.27 -20.27
N PRO A 88 -16.22 6.19 -19.49
CA PRO A 88 -15.30 6.08 -18.35
C PRO A 88 -14.37 4.85 -18.45
N MET A 89 -13.10 5.02 -18.79
CA MET A 89 -12.09 4.11 -18.25
C MET A 89 -11.05 4.96 -17.50
N PRO A 90 -11.07 4.96 -16.14
CA PRO A 90 -10.21 5.83 -15.34
C PRO A 90 -8.75 5.36 -15.30
N PHE A 91 -8.39 4.37 -16.11
CA PHE A 91 -7.08 3.73 -16.14
C PHE A 91 -6.61 3.41 -17.57
N ALA A 92 -5.30 3.43 -17.77
CA ALA A 92 -4.62 2.92 -18.95
C ALA A 92 -4.10 1.50 -18.67
N VAL A 93 -4.08 0.65 -19.70
CA VAL A 93 -3.59 -0.74 -19.60
C VAL A 93 -2.56 -1.01 -20.67
N LYS A 94 -1.45 -1.63 -20.28
CA LYS A 94 -0.42 -2.16 -21.19
C LYS A 94 -0.11 -3.59 -20.78
N TYR A 95 0.26 -4.43 -21.74
CA TYR A 95 0.73 -5.78 -21.46
C TYR A 95 2.03 -6.10 -22.19
N GLU A 96 2.79 -7.02 -21.62
CA GLU A 96 4.04 -7.54 -22.17
C GLU A 96 4.07 -9.06 -22.00
N LEU A 97 4.62 -9.74 -23.00
CA LEU A 97 4.79 -11.20 -23.00
C LEU A 97 6.27 -11.54 -23.09
N ALA A 98 6.71 -12.49 -22.28
CA ALA A 98 8.07 -13.03 -22.31
C ALA A 98 8.06 -14.54 -22.08
N PRO A 99 9.07 -15.29 -22.55
CA PRO A 99 9.26 -16.68 -22.13
C PRO A 99 9.37 -16.75 -20.59
N SER A 100 8.70 -17.73 -19.97
CA SER A 100 8.82 -17.92 -18.52
C SER A 100 10.22 -18.43 -18.17
N PRO A 101 10.95 -17.80 -17.23
CA PRO A 101 12.31 -18.20 -16.90
C PRO A 101 12.37 -19.53 -16.12
N TRP A 102 11.25 -20.00 -15.57
CA TRP A 102 11.16 -21.25 -14.82
C TRP A 102 10.43 -22.38 -15.57
N ASN A 103 9.86 -22.11 -16.76
CA ASN A 103 9.18 -23.14 -17.55
C ASN A 103 9.19 -22.80 -19.04
N ALA A 104 10.01 -23.52 -19.81
CA ALA A 104 10.18 -23.29 -21.25
C ALA A 104 8.91 -23.50 -22.10
N GLN A 105 7.89 -24.19 -21.58
CA GLN A 105 6.60 -24.40 -22.25
C GLN A 105 5.55 -23.33 -21.89
N ARG A 106 5.92 -22.32 -21.11
CA ARG A 106 5.00 -21.28 -20.63
C ARG A 106 5.49 -19.88 -21.00
N THR A 107 4.52 -18.99 -21.18
CA THR A 107 4.76 -17.56 -21.39
C THR A 107 4.35 -16.81 -20.12
N LEU A 108 5.20 -15.89 -19.67
CA LEU A 108 4.90 -14.94 -18.63
C LEU A 108 4.19 -13.73 -19.26
N LEU A 109 3.02 -13.40 -18.71
CA LEU A 109 2.26 -12.20 -19.06
C LEU A 109 2.40 -11.20 -17.91
N LYS A 110 2.85 -9.99 -18.24
CA LYS A 110 2.82 -8.83 -17.35
C LYS A 110 1.73 -7.88 -17.82
N VAL A 111 0.89 -7.42 -16.90
CA VAL A 111 -0.13 -6.39 -17.16
C VAL A 111 0.17 -5.19 -16.27
N ASP A 112 0.42 -4.05 -16.88
CA ASP A 112 0.57 -2.76 -16.21
C ASP A 112 -0.76 -2.01 -16.30
N VAL A 113 -1.31 -1.62 -15.16
CA VAL A 113 -2.54 -0.80 -15.07
C VAL A 113 -2.21 0.46 -14.31
N GLN A 114 -2.53 1.62 -14.90
CA GLN A 114 -2.27 2.92 -14.27
C GLN A 114 -3.52 3.79 -14.29
N ALA A 115 -3.98 4.20 -13.12
CA ALA A 115 -5.05 5.19 -13.00
C ALA A 115 -4.52 6.60 -13.33
N ARG A 116 -5.44 7.49 -13.72
CA ARG A 116 -5.12 8.91 -13.86
C ARG A 116 -4.63 9.47 -12.52
N ASP A 117 -3.44 10.07 -12.53
CA ASP A 117 -2.95 10.82 -11.39
C ASP A 117 -3.84 12.05 -11.15
N MET A 118 -4.54 12.07 -10.03
CA MET A 118 -5.28 13.24 -9.57
C MET A 118 -4.33 14.06 -8.72
N GLN A 119 -4.05 15.30 -9.15
CA GLN A 119 -3.23 16.18 -8.33
C GLN A 119 -3.90 16.35 -6.97
N THR A 120 -3.11 16.30 -5.89
CA THR A 120 -3.60 16.44 -4.51
C THR A 120 -4.47 17.69 -4.31
N ARG A 121 -4.33 18.73 -5.14
CA ARG A 121 -5.17 19.94 -5.11
C ARG A 121 -6.63 19.71 -5.52
N ASP A 122 -6.89 18.71 -6.36
CA ASP A 122 -8.22 18.41 -6.89
C ASP A 122 -9.02 17.47 -5.95
N LEU A 123 -8.37 16.93 -4.91
CA LEU A 123 -9.04 16.10 -3.92
C LEU A 123 -10.01 16.93 -3.06
N PRO A 124 -11.19 16.40 -2.70
CA PRO A 124 -12.07 17.06 -1.75
C PRO A 124 -11.37 17.25 -0.39
N PRO A 125 -11.80 18.21 0.44
CA PRO A 125 -11.30 18.36 1.80
C PRO A 125 -11.44 17.05 2.59
N ALA A 126 -10.36 16.62 3.24
CA ALA A 126 -10.35 15.41 4.06
C ALA A 126 -10.64 15.74 5.54
N ASN A 127 -11.35 14.84 6.22
CA ASN A 127 -11.50 14.88 7.68
C ASN A 127 -10.99 13.56 8.27
N LEU A 128 -9.77 13.58 8.81
CA LEU A 128 -9.07 12.40 9.31
C LEU A 128 -9.23 12.31 10.83
N VAL A 129 -9.87 11.24 11.30
CA VAL A 129 -10.05 10.97 12.73
C VAL A 129 -9.27 9.71 13.11
N PHE A 130 -8.21 9.87 13.90
CA PHE A 130 -7.39 8.76 14.37
C PHE A 130 -7.80 8.37 15.79
N LEU A 131 -8.17 7.10 15.97
CA LEU A 131 -8.35 6.48 17.28
C LEU A 131 -7.09 5.67 17.62
N ILE A 132 -6.32 6.12 18.61
CA ILE A 132 -4.98 5.57 18.91
C ILE A 132 -4.97 4.90 20.29
N ASP A 133 -4.59 3.62 20.33
CA ASP A 133 -4.32 2.92 21.59
C ASP A 133 -3.05 3.48 22.24
N THR A 134 -3.14 3.86 23.52
CA THR A 134 -1.99 4.29 24.33
C THR A 134 -1.70 3.34 25.49
N SER A 135 -2.19 2.11 25.44
CA SER A 135 -1.96 1.06 26.43
C SER A 135 -0.46 0.72 26.56
N GLY A 136 -0.08 0.10 27.68
CA GLY A 136 1.32 -0.34 27.89
C GLY A 136 1.83 -1.28 26.80
N SER A 137 0.93 -2.03 26.14
CA SER A 137 1.29 -2.89 25.01
C SER A 137 1.82 -2.11 23.80
N MET A 138 1.50 -0.81 23.69
CA MET A 138 1.88 0.06 22.59
C MET A 138 3.26 0.73 22.75
N GLN A 139 3.95 0.48 23.87
CA GLN A 139 5.29 1.03 24.15
C GLN A 139 6.43 0.58 23.21
N PRO A 140 6.45 -0.65 22.66
CA PRO A 140 7.52 -1.09 21.76
C PRO A 140 7.73 -0.15 20.57
N ALA A 141 8.99 -0.05 20.09
CA ALA A 141 9.41 0.93 19.08
C ALA A 141 8.61 0.83 17.77
N GLU A 142 8.18 -0.37 17.42
CA GLU A 142 7.41 -0.71 16.24
C GLU A 142 5.90 -0.39 16.35
N ARG A 143 5.45 0.23 17.45
CA ARG A 143 4.02 0.55 17.69
C ARG A 143 3.76 2.04 17.82
N LEU A 144 3.42 2.55 19.01
CA LEU A 144 3.09 3.96 19.19
C LEU A 144 4.23 4.91 18.75
N PRO A 145 5.51 4.61 19.01
CA PRO A 145 6.61 5.44 18.48
C PRO A 145 6.63 5.48 16.93
N LEU A 146 6.36 4.36 16.26
CA LEU A 146 6.26 4.30 14.80
C LEU A 146 5.04 5.08 14.29
N ILE A 147 3.87 4.94 14.95
CA ILE A 147 2.65 5.70 14.62
C ILE A 147 2.91 7.21 14.72
N ARG A 148 3.60 7.67 15.77
CA ARG A 148 3.97 9.08 15.92
C ARG A 148 4.83 9.56 14.76
N SER A 149 5.79 8.76 14.32
CA SER A 149 6.63 9.09 13.15
C SER A 149 5.82 9.13 11.86
N ALA A 150 4.89 8.19 11.67
CA ALA A 150 4.01 8.16 10.50
C ALA A 150 3.06 9.38 10.45
N LEU A 151 2.46 9.75 11.59
CA LEU A 151 1.61 10.94 11.69
C LEU A 151 2.38 12.24 11.38
N LYS A 152 3.65 12.34 11.82
CA LYS A 152 4.50 13.48 11.46
C LYS A 152 4.74 13.58 9.95
N LEU A 153 4.90 12.45 9.27
CA LEU A 153 5.02 12.44 7.81
C LEU A 153 3.70 12.86 7.16
N LEU A 154 2.57 12.29 7.61
CA LEU A 154 1.24 12.61 7.10
C LEU A 154 0.92 14.11 7.19
N VAL A 155 1.25 14.77 8.31
CA VAL A 155 0.95 16.19 8.50
C VAL A 155 1.63 17.08 7.45
N ASN A 156 2.77 16.65 6.88
CA ASN A 156 3.45 17.41 5.82
C ASN A 156 2.66 17.42 4.50
N ASP A 157 1.76 16.46 4.30
CA ASP A 157 0.95 16.32 3.09
C ASP A 157 -0.47 16.89 3.25
N LEU A 158 -0.86 17.30 4.47
CA LEU A 158 -2.18 17.88 4.73
C LEU A 158 -2.26 19.33 4.21
N ARG A 159 -3.41 19.67 3.64
CA ARG A 159 -3.71 21.03 3.15
C ARG A 159 -4.46 21.82 4.22
N ALA A 160 -4.52 23.13 4.04
CA ALA A 160 -5.24 24.03 4.96
C ALA A 160 -6.74 23.71 5.11
N GLN A 161 -7.34 23.08 4.10
CA GLN A 161 -8.75 22.64 4.11
C GLN A 161 -8.96 21.27 4.74
N ASP A 162 -7.89 20.49 4.94
CA ASP A 162 -7.97 19.17 5.55
C ASP A 162 -7.95 19.32 7.08
N ASN A 163 -8.66 18.44 7.78
CA ASN A 163 -8.70 18.42 9.24
C ASN A 163 -8.17 17.11 9.78
N ILE A 164 -7.46 17.18 10.90
CA ILE A 164 -7.00 16.03 11.68
C ILE A 164 -7.53 16.12 13.11
N THR A 165 -8.03 14.99 13.62
CA THR A 165 -8.45 14.80 15.01
C THR A 165 -7.76 13.56 15.57
N ILE A 166 -7.24 13.62 16.79
CA ILE A 166 -6.65 12.48 17.48
C ILE A 166 -7.42 12.21 18.76
N VAL A 167 -7.97 11.01 18.85
CA VAL A 167 -8.62 10.46 20.03
C VAL A 167 -7.75 9.33 20.55
N THR A 168 -7.40 9.34 21.83
CA THR A 168 -6.66 8.25 22.46
C THR A 168 -7.60 7.39 23.27
N TYR A 169 -7.29 6.09 23.32
CA TYR A 169 -7.98 5.15 24.20
C TYR A 169 -6.98 4.25 24.93
N ALA A 170 -7.29 3.96 26.18
CA ALA A 170 -6.66 2.90 26.98
C ALA A 170 -7.61 2.54 28.13
N GLY A 171 -7.36 3.03 29.34
CA GLY A 171 -8.29 2.94 30.48
C GLY A 171 -9.50 3.87 30.39
N GLY A 172 -9.52 4.76 29.39
CA GLY A 172 -10.62 5.68 29.08
C GLY A 172 -10.37 6.33 27.71
N THR A 173 -11.37 7.06 27.19
CA THR A 173 -11.29 7.76 25.90
C THR A 173 -11.05 9.25 26.13
N HIS A 174 -10.10 9.83 25.42
CA HIS A 174 -9.76 11.25 25.52
C HIS A 174 -9.49 11.85 24.15
N VAL A 175 -9.92 13.09 23.93
CA VAL A 175 -9.55 13.85 22.73
C VAL A 175 -8.19 14.48 22.95
N ALA A 176 -7.14 13.86 22.40
CA ALA A 176 -5.77 14.34 22.53
C ALA A 176 -5.47 15.52 21.59
N LEU A 177 -6.12 15.56 20.42
CA LEU A 177 -6.10 16.69 19.49
C LEU A 177 -7.51 16.89 18.96
N ALA A 178 -8.12 18.04 19.27
CA ALA A 178 -9.38 18.44 18.66
C ALA A 178 -9.20 18.69 17.16
N SER A 179 -10.29 18.73 16.40
CA SER A 179 -10.27 19.00 14.95
C SER A 179 -9.41 20.22 14.63
N THR A 180 -8.26 19.97 13.99
CA THR A 180 -7.23 20.96 13.71
C THR A 180 -6.94 20.97 12.21
N ALA A 181 -6.88 22.15 11.61
CA ALA A 181 -6.57 22.31 10.19
C ALA A 181 -5.14 21.84 9.88
N GLY A 182 -4.94 21.21 8.72
CA GLY A 182 -3.68 20.56 8.33
C GLY A 182 -2.47 21.49 8.25
N ASN A 183 -2.69 22.79 8.03
CA ASN A 183 -1.64 23.80 8.01
C ASN A 183 -1.30 24.39 9.39
N ASN A 184 -1.96 23.94 10.46
CA ASN A 184 -1.65 24.36 11.82
C ASN A 184 -0.63 23.39 12.44
N THR A 185 0.66 23.67 12.22
CA THR A 185 1.79 22.83 12.67
C THR A 185 2.36 23.27 14.02
N THR A 186 1.63 24.12 14.76
CA THR A 186 2.09 24.75 16.01
C THR A 186 1.59 24.07 17.29
N ALA A 187 0.84 22.97 17.17
CA ALA A 187 0.28 22.21 18.30
C ALA A 187 1.24 21.12 18.82
#